data_AF-A0A1X0UHH7-F1
#
_entry.id   AF-A0A1X0UHH7-F1
#
_cell.length_a   1.000
_cell.length_b   1.000
_cell.length_c   1.000
_cell.angle_alpha   90.00
_cell.angle_beta   90.00
_cell.angle_gamma   90.00
#
_symmetry.space_group_name_H-M   'P 1'
#
loop_
_entity.id
_entity.type
_entity.pdbx_description
1 polymer ?
#
loop_
_entity_poly.entity_id
_entity_poly.type
_entity_poly.pdbx_seq_one_letter_code
_entity_poly.pdbx_strand_id
1 'polypeptide(L)' 'MISSNPPRALLFDVFGTVVDRRTSIACEVTAALAARLDSLAFADRCRSLDLWFLDRAGM' A
#
# COMPACT_ATOMS: atom_id res chain seq x y z
N MET A 1 25.65 7.64 18.19
CA MET A 1 26.07 6.23 18.11
C MET A 1 26.40 5.91 16.67
N ILE A 2 27.67 5.68 16.34
CA ILE A 2 28.05 5.13 15.04
C ILE A 2 28.09 3.61 15.25
N SER A 3 27.24 2.86 14.54
CA SER A 3 27.29 1.40 14.58
C SER A 3 28.62 0.95 13.99
N SER A 4 29.45 0.26 14.78
CA SER A 4 30.76 -0.26 14.37
C SER A 4 30.66 -1.52 13.49
N ASN A 5 29.45 -2.04 13.29
CA ASN A 5 29.17 -3.14 12.37
C ASN A 5 28.32 -2.62 11.20
N PRO A 6 28.69 -2.91 9.95
CA PRO A 6 27.87 -2.53 8.81
C PRO A 6 26.51 -3.25 8.88
N PRO A 7 25.41 -2.58 8.52
CA PRO A 7 24.11 -3.23 8.44
C PRO A 7 24.18 -4.39 7.46
N ARG A 8 23.74 -5.57 7.91
CA ARG A 8 23.79 -6.82 7.12
C ARG A 8 22.50 -7.09 6.35
N ALA A 9 21.44 -6.34 6.64
CA ALA A 9 20.14 -6.46 6.01
C ALA A 9 19.47 -5.09 5.87
N LEU A 10 18.66 -4.96 4.84
CA LEU A 10 17.78 -3.82 4.62
C LEU A 10 16.34 -4.32 4.69
N LEU A 11 15.53 -3.63 5.50
CA LEU A 11 14.09 -3.86 5.56
C LEU A 11 13.41 -2.74 4.80
N PHE A 12 12.45 -3.13 3.97
CA PHE A 12 11.64 -2.20 3.22
C PHE A 12 10.19 -2.41 3.63
N ASP A 13 9.55 -1.30 4.01
CA ASP A 13 8.11 -1.22 3.80
C ASP A 13 7.83 -1.50 2.31
N VAL A 14 6.76 -2.21 2.00
CA VAL A 14 6.49 -2.68 0.63
C VAL A 14 5.49 -1.76 -0.05
N PHE A 15 4.41 -1.40 0.63
CA PHE A 15 3.26 -0.72 0.03
C PHE A 15 3.47 0.79 -0.06
N GLY A 16 3.77 1.28 -1.27
CA GLY A 16 4.09 2.70 -1.51
C GLY A 16 5.59 3.02 -1.42
N THR A 17 6.38 2.12 -0.83
CA THR A 17 7.84 2.21 -0.78
C THR A 17 8.48 1.37 -1.90
N VAL A 18 8.04 0.12 -2.11
CA VAL A 18 8.55 -0.77 -3.17
C VAL A 18 7.56 -0.87 -4.34
N VAL A 19 6.26 -0.91 -4.06
CA VAL A 19 5.23 -1.09 -5.09
C VAL A 19 4.23 0.07 -5.14
N ASP A 20 3.84 0.47 -6.35
CA ASP A 20 2.69 1.37 -6.56
C ASP A 20 1.38 0.60 -6.44
N ARG A 21 0.90 0.49 -5.20
CA ARG A 21 -0.39 -0.14 -4.90
C ARG A 21 -1.59 0.61 -5.47
N ARG A 22 -1.50 1.94 -5.63
CA ARG A 22 -2.67 2.76 -6.00
C ARG A 22 -3.08 2.42 -7.43
N THR A 23 -2.11 2.42 -8.34
CA THR A 23 -2.34 2.10 -9.75
C THR A 23 -2.71 0.63 -9.92
N SER A 24 -2.05 -0.29 -9.22
CA SER A 24 -2.38 -1.72 -9.28
C SER A 24 -3.83 -1.99 -8.88
N ILE A 25 -4.28 -1.46 -7.73
CA ILE A 25 -5.68 -1.62 -7.28
C ILE A 25 -6.64 -0.99 -8.28
N ALA A 26 -6.36 0.21 -8.77
CA ALA A 26 -7.24 0.87 -9.74
C ALA A 26 -7.36 0.07 -11.06
N CYS A 27 -6.27 -0.56 -11.53
CA CYS A 27 -6.31 -1.44 -12.69
C CYS A 27 -7.21 -2.66 -12.47
N GLU A 28 -7.05 -3.36 -11.34
CA GLU A 28 -7.87 -4.54 -11.01
C GLU A 28 -9.36 -4.18 -10.85
N VAL A 29 -9.64 -3.07 -10.18
CA VAL A 29 -11.01 -2.57 -10.00
C VAL A 29 -11.64 -2.20 -11.34
N THR A 30 -10.88 -1.57 -12.23
CA THR A 30 -11.33 -1.25 -13.59
C THR A 30 -11.61 -2.52 -14.39
N ALA A 31 -10.76 -3.54 -14.27
CA ALA A 31 -10.95 -4.82 -14.95
C ALA A 31 -12.20 -5.55 -14.44
N ALA A 32 -12.45 -5.54 -13.14
CA ALA A 32 -13.57 -6.24 -12.52
C ALA A 32 -14.92 -5.53 -12.69
N LEU A 33 -14.93 -4.20 -12.61
CA LEU A 33 -16.15 -3.40 -12.49
C LEU A 33 -16.39 -2.48 -13.69
N ALA A 34 -15.49 -2.46 -14.67
CA ALA A 34 -15.53 -1.58 -15.84
C ALA A 34 -15.75 -0.11 -15.41
N ALA A 35 -16.37 0.71 -16.26
CA ALA A 35 -16.64 2.13 -16.00
C ALA A 35 -17.76 2.40 -14.97
N ARG A 36 -18.12 1.42 -14.11
CA ARG A 36 -19.23 1.56 -13.15
C ARG A 36 -18.90 2.42 -11.94
N LEU A 37 -17.61 2.63 -11.66
CA LEU A 37 -17.14 3.50 -10.60
C LEU A 37 -15.78 4.10 -10.94
N ASP A 38 -15.43 5.17 -10.23
CA ASP A 38 -14.08 5.73 -10.27
C ASP A 38 -13.11 4.83 -9.49
N SER A 39 -12.33 4.04 -10.23
CA SER A 39 -11.37 3.10 -9.69
C SER A 39 -10.23 3.75 -8.89
N LEU A 40 -9.86 4.99 -9.22
CA LEU A 40 -8.82 5.73 -8.48
C LEU A 40 -9.38 6.23 -7.14
N ALA A 41 -10.57 6.82 -7.16
CA ALA A 41 -11.26 7.22 -5.94
C ALA A 41 -11.57 6.01 -5.03
N PHE A 42 -11.85 4.85 -5.62
CA PHE A 42 -11.97 3.60 -4.88
C PHE A 42 -10.65 3.15 -4.26
N ALA A 43 -9.56 3.13 -5.03
CA ALA A 43 -8.23 2.75 -4.51
C ALA A 43 -7.79 3.64 -3.34
N ASP A 44 -8.09 4.95 -3.40
CA ASP A 44 -7.81 5.90 -2.34
C ASP A 44 -8.62 5.62 -1.06
N ARG A 45 -9.91 5.25 -1.20
CA ARG A 45 -10.76 4.85 -0.06
C ARG A 45 -10.38 3.48 0.51
N CYS A 46 -9.93 2.53 -0.31
CA CYS A 46 -9.39 1.27 0.19
C CYS A 46 -8.14 1.50 1.04
N ARG A 47 -7.26 2.42 0.65
CA ARG A 47 -6.08 2.76 1.45
C ARG A 47 -6.43 3.30 2.83
N SER A 48 -7.48 4.14 2.94
CA SER A 48 -7.90 4.67 4.25
C SER A 48 -8.50 3.59 5.15
N LEU A 49 -9.05 2.51 4.57
CA LEU A 49 -9.59 1.37 5.30
C LEU A 49 -8.48 0.39 5.76
N ASP A 50 -7.45 0.16 4.94
CA ASP A 50 -6.30 -0.67 5.34
C ASP A 50 -5.50 -0.03 6.48
N LEU A 51 -5.32 1.29 6.45
CA LEU A 51 -4.68 2.02 7.55
C LEU A 51 -5.45 1.85 8.86
N TRP A 52 -6.77 1.77 8.80
CA TRP A 52 -7.62 1.47 9.96
C TRP A 52 -7.42 0.04 10.48
N PHE A 53 -7.19 -0.94 9.59
CA PHE A 53 -6.90 -2.32 9.99
C PHE A 53 -5.52 -2.48 10.62
N LEU A 54 -4.49 -1.79 10.08
CA LEU A 54 -3.14 -1.77 10.68
C LEU A 54 -3.13 -1.05 12.03
N ASP A 55 -3.80 0.10 12.14
CA ASP A 55 -3.93 0.87 13.39
C ASP A 55 -4.65 0.07 14.50
N ARG A 56 -5.68 -0.71 14.15
CA ARG A 56 -6.40 -1.57 15.12
C ARG A 56 -5.74 -2.91 15.42
N ALA A 57 -4.85 -3.39 14.57
CA ALA A 57 -4.10 -4.62 14.81
C ALA A 57 -2.97 -4.45 15.84
N GLY A 58 -2.68 -3.21 16.29
CA GLY A 58 -1.68 -2.94 17.31
C GLY A 58 -0.24 -3.28 16.87
N MET A 59 0.05 -3.14 15.57
CA MET A 59 1.39 -3.24 15.00
C MET A 59 1.91 -1.87 14.60
#